data_AF-A0AAJ2IHC2-F1
#
_entry.id   AF-A0AAJ2IHC2-F1
#
_cell.length_a   1.000
_cell.length_b   1.000
_cell.length_c   1.000
_cell.angle_alpha   90.00
_cell.angle_beta   90.00
_cell.angle_gamma   90.00
#
_symmetry.space_group_name_H-M   'P 1'
#
loop_
_entity.id
_entity.type
_entity.pdbx_description
1 polymer ?
#
loop_
_entity_poly.entity_id
_entity_poly.type
_entity_poly.pdbx_seq_one_letter_code
_entity_poly.pdbx_strand_id
1 'polypeptide(L)'
;MTSPTPDLSLAGYLYAQGLITRQMAQLAAQVIRRMGVPATPAERKAVARVMYPRLDRARRQSYVLAARSMRTQLPDVVPAPLRPYPIEALEQAIADVIDDVPDSDDLFGDDDVLDTVDLSDLDEQIDEVSDAVDDLPDEIPEPVREKPRVRIVEGGARKTPRVRVVDTMGARLARHAHAAGRDAVVDTAEKEGAEVGWARVLSGAENCAWCTMLASRGPDYRSENSALFASGKRGKRRAGETYHDHCDCKAVLVRKGEDWPGREQHELLEDLWREATKGHSGRHAVNALRRQLYRADRDGLTHQELLDALREENKSRPGGGKPKPRRRKKR
;
A
#
# COMPACT_ATOMS: atom_id res chain seq x y z
N MET A 1 12.67 30.32 16.34
CA MET A 1 13.11 28.92 16.48
C MET A 1 11.86 28.08 16.50
N THR A 2 11.51 27.44 15.38
CA THR A 2 10.40 26.48 15.33
C THR A 2 10.81 25.28 16.18
N SER A 3 9.97 24.89 17.14
CA SER A 3 10.19 23.68 17.95
C SER A 3 10.42 22.49 17.02
N PRO A 4 11.35 21.56 17.33
CA PRO A 4 11.55 20.38 16.51
C PRO A 4 10.23 19.60 16.41
N THR A 5 9.85 19.23 15.19
CA THR A 5 8.61 18.47 14.95
C THR A 5 8.65 17.18 15.78
N PRO A 6 7.61 16.91 16.60
CA PRO A 6 7.65 15.83 17.59
C PRO A 6 7.76 14.47 16.91
N ASP A 7 8.41 13.52 17.58
CA ASP A 7 8.48 12.13 17.14
C ASP A 7 7.09 11.48 17.12
N LEU A 8 6.93 10.42 16.32
CA LEU A 8 5.60 9.90 15.94
C LEU A 8 5.47 8.42 16.28
N SER A 9 4.48 8.08 17.09
CA SER A 9 4.15 6.67 17.38
C SER A 9 3.79 5.91 16.10
N LEU A 10 3.82 4.57 16.16
CA LEU A 10 3.32 3.75 15.04
C LEU A 10 1.85 4.06 14.72
N ALA A 11 1.02 4.33 15.73
CA ALA A 11 -0.40 4.62 15.51
C ALA A 11 -0.60 5.97 14.81
N GLY A 12 0.08 7.03 15.27
CA GLY A 12 0.10 8.33 14.61
C GLY A 12 0.65 8.25 13.19
N TYR A 13 1.72 7.47 12.97
CA TYR A 13 2.29 7.22 11.65
C TYR A 13 1.28 6.59 10.68
N LEU A 14 0.61 5.52 11.11
CA LEU A 14 -0.39 4.83 10.29
C LEU A 14 -1.59 5.74 9.98
N TYR A 15 -2.06 6.51 10.96
CA TYR A 15 -3.16 7.46 10.78
C TYR A 15 -2.80 8.56 9.77
N ALA A 16 -1.63 9.18 9.92
CA ALA A 16 -1.15 10.24 9.04
C ALA A 16 -0.95 9.76 7.60
N GLN A 17 -0.47 8.54 7.42
CA GLN A 17 -0.41 7.95 6.09
C GLN A 17 -1.81 7.71 5.52
N GLY A 18 -2.81 7.37 6.34
CA GLY A 18 -4.20 7.28 5.89
C GLY A 18 -4.77 8.62 5.40
N LEU A 19 -4.33 9.76 5.94
CA LEU A 19 -4.67 11.09 5.42
C LEU A 19 -4.10 11.29 4.01
N ILE A 20 -2.83 10.94 3.81
CA ILE A 20 -2.19 10.99 2.48
C ILE A 20 -2.96 10.13 1.46
N THR A 21 -3.42 8.94 1.84
CA THR A 21 -4.24 8.09 0.95
C THR A 21 -5.52 8.81 0.52
N ARG A 22 -6.23 9.48 1.45
CA ARG A 22 -7.45 10.23 1.14
C ARG A 22 -7.19 11.42 0.24
N GLN A 23 -6.12 12.18 0.51
CA GLN A 23 -5.69 13.31 -0.32
C GLN A 23 -5.42 12.87 -1.76
N MET A 24 -4.68 11.77 -1.96
CA MET A 24 -4.38 11.25 -3.29
C MET A 24 -5.62 10.75 -4.04
N ALA A 25 -6.59 10.15 -3.33
CA ALA A 25 -7.88 9.78 -3.92
C ALA A 25 -8.71 11.00 -4.35
N GLN A 26 -8.71 12.07 -3.53
CA GLN A 26 -9.39 13.33 -3.84
C GLN A 26 -8.74 14.04 -5.02
N LEU A 27 -7.41 14.10 -5.06
CA LEU A 27 -6.65 14.67 -6.18
C LEU A 27 -7.00 13.97 -7.51
N ALA A 28 -7.01 12.63 -7.53
CA ALA A 28 -7.43 11.88 -8.71
C ALA A 28 -8.86 12.23 -9.13
N ALA A 29 -9.80 12.27 -8.19
CA ALA A 29 -11.19 12.59 -8.49
C ALA A 29 -11.39 14.02 -9.01
N GLN A 30 -10.64 14.99 -8.49
CA GLN A 30 -10.70 16.38 -8.92
C GLN A 30 -10.11 16.57 -10.32
N VAL A 31 -8.91 16.05 -10.56
CA VAL A 31 -8.22 16.20 -11.84
C VAL A 31 -8.99 15.49 -12.95
N ILE A 32 -9.44 14.26 -12.75
CA ILE A 32 -10.22 13.53 -13.78
C ILE A 32 -11.58 14.18 -14.03
N ARG A 33 -12.20 14.80 -13.01
CA ARG A 33 -13.45 15.55 -13.19
C ARG A 33 -13.25 16.80 -14.06
N ARG A 34 -12.10 17.48 -13.91
CA ARG A 34 -11.81 18.74 -14.61
C ARG A 34 -11.20 18.53 -15.99
N MET A 35 -10.28 17.57 -16.13
CA MET A 35 -9.49 17.33 -17.35
C MET A 35 -9.99 16.14 -18.17
N GLY A 36 -11.01 15.43 -17.71
CA GLY A 36 -11.45 14.18 -18.33
C GLY A 36 -10.48 13.01 -18.08
N VAL A 37 -10.74 11.90 -18.75
CA VAL A 37 -9.87 10.71 -18.70
C VAL A 37 -8.77 10.89 -19.75
N PRO A 38 -7.47 10.86 -19.38
CA PRO A 38 -6.38 11.13 -20.33
C PRO A 38 -6.15 9.94 -21.29
N ALA A 39 -6.78 10.00 -22.45
CA ALA A 39 -6.76 8.98 -23.49
C ALA A 39 -5.40 8.90 -24.16
N THR A 40 -4.89 10.05 -24.61
CA THR A 40 -3.72 10.14 -25.48
C THR A 40 -2.43 10.35 -24.69
N PRO A 41 -1.26 10.01 -25.25
CA PRO A 41 0.03 10.29 -24.60
C PRO A 41 0.24 11.77 -24.24
N ALA A 42 -0.29 12.71 -25.02
CA ALA A 42 -0.18 14.14 -24.74
C ALA A 42 -1.01 14.55 -23.52
N GLU A 43 -2.24 14.03 -23.42
CA GLU A 43 -3.14 14.27 -22.28
C GLU A 43 -2.60 13.63 -21.00
N ARG A 44 -2.04 12.41 -21.09
CA ARG A 44 -1.37 11.75 -19.95
C ARG A 44 -0.23 12.61 -19.39
N LYS A 45 0.56 13.26 -20.26
CA LYS A 45 1.62 14.19 -19.86
C LYS A 45 1.07 15.47 -19.22
N ALA A 46 0.00 16.03 -19.77
CA ALA A 46 -0.65 17.21 -19.20
C ALA A 46 -1.19 16.91 -17.78
N VAL A 47 -1.92 15.80 -17.62
CA VAL A 47 -2.41 15.34 -16.32
C VAL A 47 -1.25 15.05 -15.34
N ALA A 48 -0.16 14.44 -15.81
CA ALA A 48 1.02 14.21 -14.98
C ALA A 48 1.62 15.50 -14.44
N ARG A 49 1.76 16.54 -15.28
CA ARG A 49 2.29 17.86 -14.86
C ARG A 49 1.45 18.49 -13.77
N VAL A 50 0.12 18.43 -13.91
CA VAL A 50 -0.84 18.97 -12.94
C VAL A 50 -0.78 18.19 -11.60
N MET A 51 -0.74 16.86 -11.66
CA MET A 51 -0.71 16.02 -10.44
C MET A 51 0.66 16.02 -9.73
N TYR A 52 1.76 16.26 -10.46
CA TYR A 52 3.11 16.02 -9.97
C TYR A 52 3.50 16.83 -8.72
N PRO A 53 3.28 18.15 -8.63
CA PRO A 53 3.65 18.93 -7.45
C PRO A 53 2.99 18.43 -6.16
N ARG A 54 1.72 18.02 -6.25
CA ARG A 54 0.95 17.50 -5.11
C ARG A 54 1.42 16.11 -4.72
N LEU A 55 1.68 15.25 -5.70
CA LEU A 55 2.26 13.94 -5.44
C LEU A 55 3.66 14.06 -4.81
N ASP A 56 4.53 14.96 -5.30
CA ASP A 56 5.86 15.16 -4.72
C ASP A 56 5.79 15.69 -3.28
N ARG A 57 4.86 16.62 -3.01
CA ARG A 57 4.57 17.08 -1.63
C ARG A 57 4.13 15.91 -0.74
N ALA A 58 3.17 15.10 -1.19
CA ALA A 58 2.70 13.92 -0.45
C ALA A 58 3.81 12.87 -0.21
N ARG A 59 4.72 12.70 -1.18
CA ARG A 59 5.92 11.86 -1.02
C ARG A 59 6.84 12.40 0.07
N ARG A 60 7.14 13.71 0.07
CA ARG A 60 7.97 14.36 1.11
C ARG A 60 7.32 14.25 2.48
N GLN A 61 6.01 14.46 2.58
CA GLN A 61 5.26 14.24 3.82
C GLN A 61 5.37 12.78 4.28
N SER A 62 5.15 11.81 3.38
CA SER A 62 5.28 10.38 3.72
C SER A 62 6.67 10.01 4.23
N TYR A 63 7.72 10.58 3.62
CA TYR A 63 9.10 10.46 4.08
C TYR A 63 9.31 11.03 5.49
N VAL A 64 8.87 12.27 5.73
CA VAL A 64 9.00 12.94 7.04
C VAL A 64 8.29 12.14 8.12
N LEU A 65 7.08 11.63 7.84
CA LEU A 65 6.33 10.78 8.76
C LEU A 65 7.09 9.48 9.09
N ALA A 66 7.68 8.83 8.08
CA ALA A 66 8.49 7.64 8.30
C ALA A 66 9.75 7.95 9.14
N ALA A 67 10.44 9.05 8.84
CA ALA A 67 11.60 9.50 9.60
C ALA A 67 11.27 9.79 11.07
N ARG A 68 10.16 10.49 11.34
CA ARG A 68 9.66 10.73 12.70
C ARG A 68 9.37 9.43 13.44
N SER A 69 8.76 8.45 12.76
CA SER A 69 8.49 7.15 13.38
C SER A 69 9.75 6.31 13.61
N MET A 70 10.72 6.37 12.70
CA MET A 70 12.02 5.73 12.87
C MET A 70 12.76 6.28 14.09
N ARG A 71 12.78 7.60 14.30
CA ARG A 71 13.42 8.20 15.50
C ARG A 71 12.77 7.76 16.81
N THR A 72 11.45 7.56 16.83
CA THR A 72 10.74 6.98 17.98
C THR A 72 11.19 5.55 18.27
N GLN A 73 11.41 4.75 17.21
CA GLN A 73 11.73 3.33 17.31
C GLN A 73 13.20 3.10 17.65
N LEU A 74 14.10 3.75 16.91
CA LEU A 74 15.54 3.61 16.98
C LEU A 74 16.18 5.01 16.90
N PRO A 75 16.31 5.71 18.04
CA PRO A 75 16.76 7.11 18.06
C PRO A 75 18.22 7.31 17.63
N ASP A 76 19.02 6.25 17.67
CA ASP A 76 20.41 6.21 17.23
C ASP A 76 20.57 5.97 15.71
N VAL A 77 19.49 5.58 15.02
CA VAL A 77 19.50 5.31 13.58
C VAL A 77 19.15 6.57 12.80
N VAL A 78 19.99 6.91 11.83
CA VAL A 78 19.77 8.08 10.94
C VAL A 78 19.08 7.63 9.65
N PRO A 79 17.85 8.11 9.37
CA PRO A 79 17.13 7.79 8.15
C PRO A 79 17.95 8.03 6.88
N ALA A 80 17.87 7.08 5.94
CA ALA A 80 18.39 7.23 4.59
C ALA A 80 17.69 8.40 3.86
N PRO A 81 18.40 9.10 2.95
CA PRO A 81 17.85 10.28 2.28
C PRO A 81 16.66 9.94 1.36
N LEU A 82 15.75 10.90 1.20
CA LEU A 82 14.64 10.80 0.25
C LEU A 82 15.16 10.62 -1.18
N ARG A 83 14.69 9.56 -1.84
CA ARG A 83 14.98 9.33 -3.26
C ARG A 83 14.24 10.35 -4.15
N PRO A 84 14.90 10.87 -5.20
CA PRO A 84 14.24 11.66 -6.24
C PRO A 84 13.09 10.88 -6.88
N TYR A 85 12.03 11.59 -7.27
CA TYR A 85 10.89 11.02 -7.97
C TYR A 85 10.77 11.65 -9.35
N PRO A 86 11.11 10.93 -10.44
CA PRO A 86 11.00 11.47 -11.79
C PRO A 86 9.54 11.61 -12.20
N ILE A 87 9.20 12.68 -12.93
CA ILE A 87 7.83 12.88 -13.45
C ILE A 87 7.44 11.77 -14.42
N GLU A 88 8.41 11.19 -15.11
CA GLU A 88 8.24 10.06 -16.02
C GLU A 88 7.67 8.82 -15.31
N ALA A 89 7.96 8.65 -14.01
CA ALA A 89 7.35 7.57 -13.22
C ALA A 89 5.85 7.82 -12.98
N LEU A 90 5.41 9.08 -12.90
CA LEU A 90 3.99 9.43 -12.83
C LEU A 90 3.32 9.28 -14.20
N GLU A 91 3.98 9.72 -15.28
CA GLU A 91 3.47 9.52 -16.65
C GLU A 91 3.23 8.03 -16.93
N GLN A 92 4.19 7.17 -16.59
CA GLN A 92 4.04 5.73 -16.74
C GLN A 92 2.95 5.16 -15.82
N ALA A 93 2.83 5.66 -14.60
CA ALA A 93 1.78 5.22 -13.68
C ALA A 93 0.37 5.57 -14.20
N ILE A 94 0.19 6.75 -14.79
CA ILE A 94 -1.06 7.15 -15.45
C ILE A 94 -1.32 6.22 -16.65
N ALA A 95 -0.30 5.97 -17.49
CA ALA A 95 -0.45 5.07 -18.62
C ALA A 95 -0.91 3.67 -18.21
N ASP A 96 -0.25 3.07 -17.20
CA ASP A 96 -0.63 1.77 -16.65
C ASP A 96 -2.10 1.74 -16.18
N VAL A 97 -2.57 2.82 -15.51
CA VAL A 97 -3.95 2.91 -15.02
C VAL A 97 -4.95 2.91 -16.18
N ILE A 98 -4.68 3.68 -17.23
CA ILE A 98 -5.57 3.79 -18.39
C ILE A 98 -5.58 2.48 -19.19
N ASP A 99 -4.43 1.85 -19.36
CA ASP A 99 -4.29 0.64 -20.17
C ASP A 99 -4.83 -0.62 -19.46
N ASP A 100 -4.92 -0.62 -18.11
CA ASP A 100 -5.43 -1.75 -17.31
C ASP A 100 -6.97 -1.74 -17.10
N VAL A 101 -7.70 -0.69 -17.53
CA VAL A 101 -9.18 -0.63 -17.41
C VAL A 101 -9.82 -1.36 -18.60
N PRO A 102 -10.57 -2.47 -18.38
CA PRO A 102 -11.33 -3.14 -19.45
C PRO A 102 -12.37 -2.20 -20.04
N ASP A 103 -12.52 -2.23 -21.38
CA ASP A 103 -13.34 -1.34 -22.21
C ASP A 103 -12.80 0.09 -22.38
N SER A 104 -11.48 0.25 -22.52
CA SER A 104 -10.89 1.55 -22.86
C SER A 104 -11.39 2.09 -24.21
N ASP A 105 -11.76 1.23 -25.16
CA ASP A 105 -12.33 1.66 -26.44
C ASP A 105 -13.70 2.37 -26.28
N ASP A 106 -14.47 2.07 -25.21
CA ASP A 106 -15.75 2.72 -24.88
C ASP A 106 -15.58 3.95 -23.96
N LEU A 107 -14.37 4.24 -23.48
CA LEU A 107 -14.07 5.43 -22.67
C LEU A 107 -14.01 6.72 -23.51
N PHE A 108 -13.77 6.58 -24.82
CA PHE A 108 -13.50 7.67 -25.75
C PHE A 108 -14.75 7.95 -26.61
N GLY A 109 -15.84 8.35 -25.97
CA GLY A 109 -16.95 9.00 -26.69
C GLY A 109 -16.50 10.37 -27.19
N ASP A 110 -17.02 10.80 -28.35
CA ASP A 110 -16.58 11.95 -29.16
C ASP A 110 -16.54 13.34 -28.48
N ASP A 111 -16.81 13.45 -27.17
CA ASP A 111 -17.05 14.74 -26.47
C ASP A 111 -16.01 15.13 -25.38
N ASP A 112 -14.94 14.34 -25.12
CA ASP A 112 -13.96 14.60 -24.05
C ASP A 112 -12.57 15.03 -24.59
N VAL A 113 -12.53 15.90 -25.60
CA VAL A 113 -11.27 16.50 -26.08
C VAL A 113 -10.84 17.59 -25.10
N LEU A 114 -9.59 17.49 -24.61
CA LEU A 114 -8.89 18.58 -23.93
C LEU A 114 -8.65 19.73 -24.92
N ASP A 115 -9.70 20.48 -25.26
CA ASP A 115 -9.58 21.75 -25.99
C ASP A 115 -8.77 22.72 -25.14
N THR A 116 -7.63 23.18 -25.68
CA THR A 116 -6.66 24.15 -25.14
C THR A 116 -6.98 24.65 -23.72
N VAL A 117 -6.86 23.76 -22.73
CA VAL A 117 -7.09 24.16 -21.35
C VAL A 117 -5.85 24.90 -20.91
N ASP A 118 -6.02 26.16 -20.52
CA ASP A 118 -4.91 26.94 -19.99
C ASP A 118 -4.45 26.28 -18.68
N LEU A 119 -3.26 25.71 -18.74
CA LEU A 119 -2.69 24.97 -17.62
C LEU A 119 -2.42 25.90 -16.43
N SER A 120 -2.21 27.22 -16.65
CA SER A 120 -2.02 28.15 -15.53
C SER A 120 -3.31 28.39 -14.74
N ASP A 121 -4.44 28.52 -15.43
CA ASP A 121 -5.74 28.72 -14.77
C ASP A 121 -6.20 27.44 -14.05
N LEU A 122 -5.84 26.27 -14.60
CA LEU A 122 -6.05 24.99 -13.92
C LEU A 122 -5.18 24.87 -12.67
N ASP A 123 -3.91 25.25 -12.74
CA ASP A 123 -3.00 25.20 -11.60
C ASP A 123 -3.52 26.12 -10.47
N GLU A 124 -3.94 27.36 -10.76
CA GLU A 124 -4.50 28.27 -9.75
C GLU A 124 -5.80 27.73 -9.11
N GLN A 125 -6.73 27.20 -9.90
CA GLN A 125 -8.01 26.68 -9.39
C GLN A 125 -7.89 25.28 -8.74
N ILE A 126 -6.84 24.53 -9.06
CA ILE A 126 -6.47 23.32 -8.32
C ILE A 126 -5.84 23.74 -7.00
N ASP A 127 -4.93 24.72 -6.99
CA ASP A 127 -4.29 25.26 -5.80
C ASP A 127 -5.29 25.77 -4.76
N GLU A 128 -6.28 26.57 -5.16
CA GLU A 128 -7.32 27.07 -4.25
C GLU A 128 -8.18 25.96 -3.60
N VAL A 129 -8.43 24.87 -4.34
CA VAL A 129 -9.17 23.71 -3.84
C VAL A 129 -8.27 22.75 -3.05
N SER A 130 -6.96 22.73 -3.34
CA SER A 130 -5.94 21.88 -2.69
C SER A 130 -5.54 22.41 -1.32
N ASP A 131 -5.43 23.73 -1.14
CA ASP A 131 -5.01 24.36 0.11
C ASP A 131 -6.00 24.09 1.27
N ALA A 132 -7.27 23.81 0.96
CA ALA A 132 -8.26 23.41 1.95
C ALA A 132 -8.13 21.93 2.41
N VAL A 133 -7.29 21.12 1.75
CA VAL A 133 -7.28 19.64 1.85
C VAL A 133 -5.88 19.05 2.13
N ASP A 134 -4.79 19.79 1.87
CA ASP A 134 -3.42 19.26 1.79
C ASP A 134 -2.57 19.30 3.08
N ASP A 135 -2.87 20.19 4.03
CA ASP A 135 -2.03 20.31 5.23
C ASP A 135 -2.33 19.19 6.23
N LEU A 136 -1.34 18.30 6.39
CA LEU A 136 -1.30 17.43 7.56
C LEU A 136 -1.27 18.32 8.81
N PRO A 137 -2.12 18.06 9.81
CA PRO A 137 -2.13 18.88 11.01
C PRO A 137 -0.76 18.85 11.69
N ASP A 138 -0.32 19.99 12.21
CA ASP A 138 0.95 20.14 12.94
C ASP A 138 1.07 19.12 14.08
N GLU A 139 -0.06 18.88 14.76
CA GLU A 139 -0.22 17.85 15.78
C GLU A 139 -1.08 16.71 15.24
N ILE A 140 -0.49 15.52 15.16
CA ILE A 140 -1.17 14.32 14.68
C ILE A 140 -1.76 13.63 15.92
N PRO A 141 -3.10 13.58 16.06
CA PRO A 141 -3.69 12.98 17.25
C PRO A 141 -3.36 11.49 17.30
N GLU A 142 -3.10 10.99 18.51
CA GLU A 142 -3.03 9.55 18.75
C GLU A 142 -4.42 8.95 18.52
N PRO A 143 -4.60 8.07 17.51
CA PRO A 143 -5.91 7.53 17.23
C PRO A 143 -6.34 6.59 18.37
N VAL A 144 -7.59 6.73 18.84
CA VAL A 144 -8.20 5.75 19.75
C VAL A 144 -8.31 4.42 18.99
N ARG A 145 -7.49 3.44 19.36
CA ARG A 145 -7.44 2.13 18.70
C ARG A 145 -8.69 1.31 19.05
N GLU A 146 -9.68 1.30 18.18
CA GLU A 146 -10.65 0.21 18.13
C GLU A 146 -9.95 -1.08 17.68
N LYS A 147 -10.44 -2.25 18.13
CA LYS A 147 -9.88 -3.54 17.70
C LYS A 147 -10.01 -3.66 16.17
N PRO A 148 -8.91 -3.90 15.43
CA PRO A 148 -8.96 -3.94 13.98
C PRO A 148 -9.76 -5.17 13.52
N ARG A 149 -10.89 -4.91 12.85
CA ARG A 149 -11.66 -5.92 12.11
C ARG A 149 -10.94 -6.28 10.82
N VAL A 150 -11.16 -7.49 10.31
CA VAL A 150 -10.73 -7.82 8.95
C VAL A 150 -11.62 -7.02 7.99
N ARG A 151 -10.98 -6.20 7.15
CA ARG A 151 -11.64 -5.48 6.05
C ARG A 151 -10.90 -5.76 4.75
N ILE A 152 -11.62 -6.21 3.73
CA ILE A 152 -11.08 -6.38 2.38
C ILE A 152 -11.77 -5.39 1.45
N VAL A 153 -10.97 -4.55 0.79
CA VAL A 153 -11.43 -3.74 -0.34
C VAL A 153 -10.97 -4.40 -1.64
N GLU A 154 -11.86 -5.23 -2.21
CA GLU A 154 -11.79 -5.61 -3.63
C GLU A 154 -13.21 -5.52 -4.22
N GLY A 155 -13.37 -4.73 -5.28
CA GLY A 155 -14.46 -4.87 -6.25
C GLY A 155 -15.89 -4.79 -5.69
N GLY A 156 -16.28 -3.61 -5.19
CA GLY A 156 -17.71 -3.26 -5.08
C GLY A 156 -18.42 -3.28 -6.45
N ALA A 157 -19.76 -3.19 -6.42
CA ALA A 157 -20.68 -3.20 -7.58
C ALA A 157 -20.09 -2.63 -8.88
N ARG A 158 -20.47 -3.19 -10.06
CA ARG A 158 -19.97 -2.77 -11.38
C ARG A 158 -19.84 -1.23 -11.45
N LYS A 159 -18.60 -0.74 -11.30
CA LYS A 159 -18.29 0.68 -11.39
C LYS A 159 -18.29 1.05 -12.86
N THR A 160 -18.79 2.24 -13.20
CA THR A 160 -18.62 2.77 -14.56
C THR A 160 -17.13 2.89 -14.88
N PRO A 161 -16.71 2.76 -16.15
CA PRO A 161 -15.30 2.87 -16.54
C PRO A 161 -14.60 4.11 -15.97
N ARG A 162 -15.25 5.29 -16.03
CA ARG A 162 -14.72 6.54 -15.43
C ARG A 162 -14.49 6.43 -13.92
N VAL A 163 -15.44 5.86 -13.17
CA VAL A 163 -15.30 5.67 -11.71
C VAL A 163 -14.16 4.70 -11.40
N ARG A 164 -13.93 3.69 -12.25
CA ARG A 164 -12.78 2.78 -12.11
C ARG A 164 -11.45 3.50 -12.35
N VAL A 165 -11.38 4.37 -13.35
CA VAL A 165 -10.18 5.20 -13.62
C VAL A 165 -9.87 6.06 -12.39
N VAL A 166 -10.87 6.79 -11.86
CA VAL A 166 -10.67 7.65 -10.68
C VAL A 166 -10.17 6.86 -9.48
N ASP A 167 -10.80 5.72 -9.17
CA ASP A 167 -10.45 4.86 -8.05
C ASP A 167 -9.04 4.29 -8.18
N THR A 168 -8.71 3.76 -9.35
CA THR A 168 -7.40 3.14 -9.62
C THR A 168 -6.31 4.22 -9.66
N MET A 169 -6.59 5.39 -10.23
CA MET A 169 -5.68 6.54 -10.23
C MET A 169 -5.38 7.00 -8.81
N GLY A 170 -6.40 7.17 -7.97
CA GLY A 170 -6.24 7.55 -6.57
C GLY A 170 -5.39 6.55 -5.78
N ALA A 171 -5.66 5.25 -5.97
CA ALA A 171 -4.90 4.19 -5.34
C ALA A 171 -3.44 4.12 -5.84
N ARG A 172 -3.20 4.40 -7.12
CA ARG A 172 -1.87 4.46 -7.74
C ARG A 172 -1.08 5.68 -7.23
N LEU A 173 -1.71 6.85 -7.14
CA LEU A 173 -1.12 8.04 -6.54
C LEU A 173 -0.77 7.80 -5.07
N ALA A 174 -1.68 7.23 -4.28
CA ALA A 174 -1.40 6.87 -2.89
C ALA A 174 -0.22 5.89 -2.76
N ARG A 175 -0.15 4.87 -3.62
CA ARG A 175 0.98 3.94 -3.67
C ARG A 175 2.30 4.67 -3.90
N HIS A 176 2.34 5.60 -4.87
CA HIS A 176 3.53 6.39 -5.17
C HIS A 176 3.88 7.37 -4.05
N ALA A 177 2.89 7.97 -3.39
CA ALA A 177 3.12 8.84 -2.23
C ALA A 177 3.77 8.05 -1.08
N HIS A 178 3.19 6.90 -0.72
CA HIS A 178 3.70 6.04 0.36
C HIS A 178 5.06 5.41 0.06
N ALA A 179 5.42 5.26 -1.21
CA ALA A 179 6.70 4.66 -1.59
C ALA A 179 7.89 5.43 -1.00
N ALA A 180 7.80 6.76 -0.88
CA ALA A 180 8.87 7.57 -0.29
C ALA A 180 9.18 7.19 1.17
N GLY A 181 8.14 7.03 2.01
CA GLY A 181 8.33 6.60 3.40
C GLY A 181 8.76 5.13 3.52
N ARG A 182 8.22 4.25 2.67
CA ARG A 182 8.59 2.82 2.63
C ARG A 182 10.05 2.63 2.22
N ASP A 183 10.47 3.32 1.17
CA ASP A 183 11.85 3.27 0.67
C ASP A 183 12.82 3.82 1.71
N ALA A 184 12.47 4.89 2.43
CA ALA A 184 13.31 5.41 3.51
C ALA A 184 13.59 4.36 4.59
N VAL A 185 12.57 3.61 5.02
CA VAL A 185 12.74 2.54 6.01
C VAL A 185 13.62 1.40 5.47
N VAL A 186 13.33 0.94 4.25
CA VAL A 186 14.09 -0.16 3.62
C VAL A 186 15.55 0.24 3.41
N ASP A 187 15.80 1.43 2.87
CA ASP A 187 17.15 1.94 2.60
C ASP A 187 17.92 2.20 3.89
N THR A 188 17.24 2.60 4.96
CA THR A 188 17.84 2.75 6.29
C THR A 188 18.27 1.39 6.83
N ALA A 189 17.40 0.37 6.79
CA ALA A 189 17.77 -0.97 7.21
C ALA A 189 18.94 -1.53 6.37
N GLU A 190 18.94 -1.33 5.05
CA GLU A 190 20.04 -1.75 4.17
C GLU A 190 21.37 -1.05 4.53
N LYS A 191 21.32 0.24 4.88
CA LYS A 191 22.48 1.02 5.32
C LYS A 191 23.03 0.56 6.67
N GLU A 192 22.17 0.26 7.64
CA GLU A 192 22.56 -0.17 9.00
C GLU A 192 23.06 -1.63 9.05
N GLY A 193 22.79 -2.43 8.01
CA GLY A 193 23.33 -3.79 7.87
C GLY A 193 22.55 -4.84 8.66
N ALA A 194 23.23 -5.90 9.12
CA ALA A 194 22.56 -7.09 9.64
C ALA A 194 21.91 -6.93 11.03
N GLU A 195 22.18 -5.83 11.73
CA GLU A 195 21.66 -5.55 13.08
C GLU A 195 20.29 -4.86 13.05
N VAL A 196 19.97 -4.17 11.96
CA VAL A 196 18.70 -3.47 11.77
C VAL A 196 18.02 -4.00 10.51
N GLY A 197 16.87 -4.62 10.69
CA GLY A 197 16.01 -5.07 9.62
C GLY A 197 14.80 -4.14 9.45
N TRP A 198 13.88 -4.58 8.59
CA TRP A 198 12.57 -3.95 8.47
C TRP A 198 11.46 -5.00 8.43
N ALA A 199 10.30 -4.65 8.95
CA ALA A 199 9.11 -5.49 8.92
C ALA A 199 7.95 -4.76 8.26
N ARG A 200 6.97 -5.51 7.76
CA ARG A 200 5.69 -4.95 7.32
C ARG A 200 4.69 -4.94 8.44
N VAL A 201 4.02 -3.81 8.58
CA VAL A 201 2.90 -3.62 9.51
C VAL A 201 1.66 -3.21 8.74
N LEU A 202 0.53 -3.78 9.11
CA LEU A 202 -0.77 -3.46 8.55
C LEU A 202 -1.35 -2.26 9.30
N SER A 203 -1.93 -1.28 8.58
CA SER A 203 -2.66 -0.18 9.24
C SER A 203 -3.93 -0.65 9.93
N GLY A 204 -4.52 -1.76 9.46
CA GLY A 204 -5.78 -2.26 9.99
C GLY A 204 -7.03 -1.63 9.36
N ALA A 205 -6.86 -0.72 8.40
CA ALA A 205 -7.95 -0.11 7.67
C ALA A 205 -8.46 -1.04 6.56
N GLU A 206 -7.56 -1.61 5.75
CA GLU A 206 -7.88 -2.45 4.58
C GLU A 206 -6.73 -3.41 4.26
N ASN A 207 -6.85 -4.70 4.59
CA ASN A 207 -5.73 -5.63 4.46
C ASN A 207 -6.02 -6.74 3.45
N CYS A 208 -5.41 -6.66 2.28
CA CYS A 208 -5.49 -7.77 1.32
C CYS A 208 -4.66 -8.97 1.80
N ALA A 209 -5.04 -10.17 1.37
CA ALA A 209 -4.36 -11.41 1.73
C ALA A 209 -2.85 -11.44 1.42
N TRP A 210 -2.43 -10.71 0.38
CA TRP A 210 -1.02 -10.62 0.04
C TRP A 210 -0.23 -9.80 1.08
N CYS A 211 -0.80 -8.67 1.54
CA CYS A 211 -0.19 -7.85 2.58
C CYS A 211 -0.16 -8.59 3.92
N THR A 212 -1.25 -9.25 4.30
CA THR A 212 -1.33 -10.12 5.48
C THR A 212 -0.23 -11.19 5.46
N MET A 213 -0.05 -11.85 4.31
CA MET A 213 1.02 -12.85 4.13
C MET A 213 2.42 -12.24 4.24
N LEU A 214 2.66 -11.05 3.70
CA LEU A 214 3.99 -10.43 3.82
C LEU A 214 4.26 -9.96 5.25
N ALA A 215 3.26 -9.41 5.96
CA ALA A 215 3.37 -9.02 7.37
C ALA A 215 3.56 -10.23 8.30
N SER A 216 3.00 -11.40 7.95
CA SER A 216 3.17 -12.63 8.71
C SER A 216 4.61 -13.18 8.70
N ARG A 217 5.52 -12.63 7.90
CA ARG A 217 6.92 -13.10 7.80
C ARG A 217 7.84 -12.50 8.86
N GLY A 218 7.45 -11.37 9.44
CA GLY A 218 8.26 -10.66 10.42
C GLY A 218 9.41 -9.87 9.78
N PRO A 219 10.40 -9.45 10.59
CA PRO A 219 11.52 -8.63 10.13
C PRO A 219 12.45 -9.38 9.17
N ASP A 220 12.86 -8.69 8.11
CA ASP A 220 13.94 -9.10 7.23
C ASP A 220 15.20 -8.27 7.52
N TYR A 221 16.29 -8.98 7.83
CA TYR A 221 17.61 -8.41 8.15
C TYR A 221 18.61 -8.56 7.00
N ARG A 222 18.18 -9.07 5.85
CA ARG A 222 19.09 -9.44 4.76
C ARG A 222 19.14 -8.34 3.71
N SER A 223 20.18 -7.50 3.75
CA SER A 223 20.43 -6.42 2.80
C SER A 223 20.53 -6.86 1.33
N GLU A 224 20.92 -8.11 1.05
CA GLU A 224 20.96 -8.66 -0.32
C GLU A 224 19.67 -9.40 -0.77
N ASN A 225 18.83 -9.87 0.17
CA ASN A 225 17.64 -10.66 -0.17
C ASN A 225 16.35 -9.83 -0.31
N SER A 226 16.35 -8.57 0.15
CA SER A 226 15.27 -7.61 -0.11
C SER A 226 14.96 -7.49 -1.62
N ALA A 227 15.96 -7.70 -2.49
CA ALA A 227 15.82 -7.77 -3.95
C ALA A 227 15.18 -9.07 -4.51
N LEU A 228 15.08 -10.15 -3.72
CA LEU A 228 14.55 -11.44 -4.17
C LEU A 228 13.04 -11.61 -3.94
N PHE A 229 12.39 -10.70 -3.20
CA PHE A 229 10.96 -10.81 -2.87
C PHE A 229 10.00 -10.55 -4.04
N ALA A 230 10.51 -10.12 -5.21
CA ALA A 230 9.74 -10.02 -6.44
C ALA A 230 10.38 -10.82 -7.58
N SER A 231 10.39 -12.14 -7.44
CA SER A 231 10.54 -13.03 -8.61
C SER A 231 9.17 -13.22 -9.28
N GLY A 232 8.72 -12.20 -10.02
CA GLY A 232 7.57 -12.29 -10.92
C GLY A 232 8.00 -12.27 -12.38
N LYS A 233 7.08 -12.54 -13.32
CA LYS A 233 7.33 -12.48 -14.79
C LYS A 233 7.89 -11.14 -15.32
N ARG A 234 7.99 -10.10 -14.48
CA ARG A 234 8.41 -8.73 -14.80
C ARG A 234 9.81 -8.37 -14.25
N GLY A 235 10.69 -9.35 -14.04
CA GLY A 235 12.09 -9.11 -13.62
C GLY A 235 12.27 -8.94 -12.10
N LYS A 236 13.52 -8.70 -11.67
CA LYS A 236 13.88 -8.41 -10.27
C LYS A 236 13.30 -7.05 -9.87
N ARG A 237 12.58 -6.99 -8.75
CA ARG A 237 12.14 -5.71 -8.15
C ARG A 237 12.64 -5.62 -6.71
N ARG A 238 12.98 -4.41 -6.27
CA ARG A 238 13.36 -4.15 -4.87
C ARG A 238 12.19 -4.42 -3.92
N ALA A 239 12.46 -4.66 -2.64
CA ALA A 239 11.41 -4.89 -1.64
C ALA A 239 10.35 -3.77 -1.60
N GLY A 240 10.78 -2.50 -1.76
CA GLY A 240 9.92 -1.31 -1.87
C GLY A 240 9.05 -1.24 -3.12
N GLU A 241 9.39 -1.98 -4.17
CA GLU A 241 8.67 -2.00 -5.46
C GLU A 241 7.60 -3.12 -5.52
N THR A 242 7.43 -3.88 -4.43
CA THR A 242 6.45 -4.98 -4.35
C THR A 242 5.08 -4.56 -3.83
N TYR A 243 4.91 -3.29 -3.46
CA TYR A 243 3.62 -2.75 -3.04
C TYR A 243 2.71 -2.56 -4.26
N HIS A 244 1.44 -2.93 -4.12
CA HIS A 244 0.41 -2.78 -5.14
C HIS A 244 -0.54 -1.62 -4.83
N ASP A 245 -1.45 -1.30 -5.74
CA ASP A 245 -2.50 -0.30 -5.50
C ASP A 245 -3.48 -0.81 -4.44
N HIS A 246 -4.12 0.07 -3.67
CA HIS A 246 -4.95 -0.32 -2.49
C HIS A 246 -4.17 -1.09 -1.41
N CYS A 247 -2.85 -0.86 -1.33
CA CYS A 247 -2.00 -1.44 -0.30
C CYS A 247 -1.81 -0.45 0.85
N ASP A 248 -2.39 -0.75 2.01
CA ASP A 248 -2.33 0.09 3.20
C ASP A 248 -1.10 -0.20 4.09
N CYS A 249 -0.45 -1.37 3.94
CA CYS A 249 0.67 -1.77 4.79
C CYS A 249 1.87 -0.82 4.70
N LYS A 250 2.61 -0.67 5.79
CA LYS A 250 3.79 0.19 5.92
C LYS A 250 5.02 -0.65 6.31
N ALA A 251 6.19 -0.03 6.19
CA ALA A 251 7.44 -0.60 6.67
C ALA A 251 7.82 0.06 8.00
N VAL A 252 8.39 -0.70 8.92
CA VAL A 252 8.96 -0.23 10.19
C VAL A 252 10.36 -0.80 10.36
N LEU A 253 11.23 -0.11 11.10
CA LEU A 253 12.55 -0.64 11.43
C LEU A 253 12.44 -1.62 12.59
N VAL A 254 13.34 -2.59 12.62
CA VAL A 254 13.43 -3.58 13.69
C VAL A 254 14.88 -3.83 14.02
N ARG A 255 15.28 -3.61 15.28
CA ARG A 255 16.61 -4.04 15.74
C ARG A 255 16.56 -5.49 16.17
N LYS A 256 17.58 -6.24 15.75
CA LYS A 256 17.68 -7.67 16.05
C LYS A 256 17.76 -7.92 17.55
N GLY A 257 16.90 -8.81 18.04
CA GLY A 257 16.84 -9.17 19.46
C GLY A 257 16.08 -8.19 20.34
N GLU A 258 15.56 -7.09 19.78
CA GLU A 258 14.73 -6.13 20.50
C GLU A 258 13.24 -6.30 20.18
N ASP A 259 12.40 -5.80 21.08
CA ASP A 259 10.98 -5.66 20.80
C ASP A 259 10.73 -4.53 19.79
N TRP A 260 9.64 -4.62 19.02
CA TRP A 260 9.39 -3.64 17.95
C TRP A 260 7.90 -3.37 17.73
N PRO A 261 7.52 -2.15 17.30
CA PRO A 261 6.13 -1.81 17.05
C PRO A 261 5.52 -2.63 15.91
N GLY A 262 4.55 -3.48 16.26
CA GLY A 262 3.89 -4.38 15.31
C GLY A 262 4.22 -5.85 15.49
N ARG A 263 5.10 -6.20 16.44
CA ARG A 263 5.44 -7.59 16.76
C ARG A 263 4.21 -8.46 17.09
N GLU A 264 3.34 -8.00 17.99
CA GLU A 264 2.11 -8.72 18.34
C GLU A 264 1.23 -8.99 17.10
N GLN A 265 1.12 -7.99 16.22
CA GLN A 265 0.39 -8.15 14.96
C GLN A 265 1.08 -9.19 14.07
N HIS A 266 2.41 -9.14 13.94
CA HIS A 266 3.15 -10.14 13.17
C HIS A 266 2.91 -11.56 13.69
N GLU A 267 3.03 -11.79 15.01
CA GLU A 267 2.84 -13.10 15.64
C GLU A 267 1.42 -13.64 15.40
N LEU A 268 0.40 -12.78 15.56
CA LEU A 268 -0.99 -13.11 15.22
C LEU A 268 -1.15 -13.51 13.75
N LEU A 269 -0.57 -12.73 12.83
CA LEU A 269 -0.67 -12.99 11.40
C LEU A 269 0.13 -14.22 10.97
N GLU A 270 1.23 -14.54 11.65
CA GLU A 270 2.01 -15.76 11.43
C GLU A 270 1.18 -17.00 11.76
N ASP A 271 0.54 -17.00 12.94
CA ASP A 271 -0.37 -18.07 13.34
C ASP A 271 -1.55 -18.20 12.37
N LEU A 272 -2.14 -17.06 11.98
CA LEU A 272 -3.22 -17.04 11.01
C LEU A 272 -2.79 -17.59 9.66
N TRP A 273 -1.59 -17.23 9.18
CA TRP A 273 -1.02 -17.78 7.95
C TRP A 273 -0.86 -19.29 8.05
N ARG A 274 -0.27 -19.79 9.14
CA ARG A 274 -0.05 -21.23 9.37
C ARG A 274 -1.37 -22.02 9.35
N GLU A 275 -2.39 -21.53 10.04
CA GLU A 275 -3.68 -22.21 10.12
C GLU A 275 -4.49 -22.10 8.82
N ALA A 276 -4.55 -20.91 8.21
CA ALA A 276 -5.32 -20.69 6.98
C ALA A 276 -4.73 -21.39 5.76
N THR A 277 -3.43 -21.66 5.77
CA THR A 277 -2.72 -22.27 4.63
C THR A 277 -2.41 -23.75 4.81
N LYS A 278 -2.87 -24.38 5.90
CA LYS A 278 -2.67 -25.80 6.18
C LYS A 278 -3.09 -26.68 4.99
N GLY A 279 -2.15 -27.47 4.46
CA GLY A 279 -2.38 -28.31 3.27
C GLY A 279 -2.29 -27.60 1.92
N HIS A 280 -1.91 -26.31 1.89
CA HIS A 280 -1.74 -25.51 0.69
C HIS A 280 -0.30 -25.00 0.56
N SER A 281 0.13 -24.74 -0.68
CA SER A 281 1.46 -24.16 -0.97
C SER A 281 1.42 -23.24 -2.19
N GLY A 282 2.43 -22.38 -2.33
CA GLY A 282 2.55 -21.42 -3.43
C GLY A 282 1.31 -20.54 -3.59
N ARG A 283 0.82 -20.38 -4.82
CA ARG A 283 -0.38 -19.58 -5.13
C ARG A 283 -1.64 -20.10 -4.41
N HIS A 284 -1.72 -21.40 -4.13
CA HIS A 284 -2.87 -21.96 -3.42
C HIS A 284 -2.92 -21.56 -1.94
N ALA A 285 -1.77 -21.34 -1.30
CA ALA A 285 -1.71 -20.86 0.08
C ALA A 285 -2.28 -19.44 0.19
N VAL A 286 -1.84 -18.53 -0.68
CA VAL A 286 -2.36 -17.15 -0.72
C VAL A 286 -3.87 -17.14 -0.99
N ASN A 287 -4.34 -17.99 -1.93
CA ASN A 287 -5.77 -18.11 -2.21
C ASN A 287 -6.56 -18.69 -1.03
N ALA A 288 -5.98 -19.60 -0.24
CA ALA A 288 -6.61 -20.17 0.94
C ALA A 288 -6.77 -19.08 2.03
N LEU A 289 -5.70 -18.34 2.33
CA LEU A 289 -5.76 -17.19 3.24
C LEU A 289 -6.80 -16.17 2.77
N ARG A 290 -6.78 -15.80 1.49
CA ARG A 290 -7.73 -14.85 0.90
C ARG A 290 -9.18 -15.24 1.20
N ARG A 291 -9.54 -16.51 1.01
CA ARG A 291 -10.90 -16.99 1.31
C ARG A 291 -11.26 -16.85 2.78
N GLN A 292 -10.32 -17.10 3.68
CA GLN A 292 -10.56 -16.96 5.13
C GLN A 292 -10.72 -15.50 5.54
N LEU A 293 -9.93 -14.60 4.96
CA LEU A 293 -10.09 -13.17 5.20
C LEU A 293 -11.43 -12.63 4.65
N TYR A 294 -11.89 -13.11 3.48
CA TYR A 294 -13.24 -12.77 2.97
C TYR A 294 -14.36 -13.29 3.87
N ARG A 295 -14.20 -14.49 4.40
CA ARG A 295 -15.14 -15.03 5.39
C ARG A 295 -15.17 -14.15 6.62
N ALA A 296 -14.01 -13.78 7.16
CA ALA A 296 -13.93 -12.90 8.32
C ALA A 296 -14.53 -11.51 8.07
N ASP A 297 -14.26 -10.91 6.92
CA ASP A 297 -14.84 -9.61 6.52
C ASP A 297 -16.38 -9.68 6.46
N ARG A 298 -16.92 -10.69 5.78
CA ARG A 298 -18.37 -10.94 5.70
C ARG A 298 -19.00 -11.17 7.07
N ASP A 299 -18.31 -11.93 7.93
CA ASP A 299 -18.80 -12.34 9.25
C ASP A 299 -18.46 -11.30 10.35
N GLY A 300 -17.80 -10.19 9.99
CA GLY A 300 -17.44 -9.11 10.91
C GLY A 300 -16.36 -9.45 11.95
N LEU A 301 -15.53 -10.47 11.67
CA LEU A 301 -14.54 -11.01 12.59
C LEU A 301 -13.25 -10.16 12.62
N THR A 302 -12.63 -10.13 13.78
CA THR A 302 -11.22 -9.74 13.96
C THR A 302 -10.28 -10.84 13.47
N HIS A 303 -9.00 -10.50 13.28
CA HIS A 303 -7.98 -11.50 12.95
C HIS A 303 -7.84 -12.59 14.04
N GLN A 304 -8.03 -12.21 15.31
CA GLN A 304 -7.98 -13.14 16.44
C GLN A 304 -9.15 -14.11 16.42
N GLU A 305 -10.39 -13.62 16.24
CA GLU A 305 -11.57 -14.48 16.16
C GLU A 305 -11.50 -15.43 14.95
N LEU A 306 -10.98 -14.96 13.81
CA LEU A 306 -10.72 -15.81 12.66
C LEU A 306 -9.69 -16.90 12.97
N LEU A 307 -8.59 -16.56 13.64
CA LEU A 307 -7.57 -17.52 14.03
C LEU A 307 -8.15 -18.60 14.96
N ASP A 308 -8.93 -18.20 15.96
CA ASP A 308 -9.53 -19.14 16.92
C ASP A 308 -10.51 -20.09 16.23
N ALA A 309 -11.33 -19.58 15.30
CA ALA A 309 -12.21 -20.40 14.48
C ALA A 309 -11.44 -21.41 13.62
N LEU A 310 -10.35 -20.98 12.97
CA LEU A 310 -9.52 -21.87 12.15
C LEU A 310 -8.82 -22.95 12.97
N ARG A 311 -8.34 -22.61 14.17
CA ARG A 311 -7.75 -23.58 15.09
C ARG A 311 -8.75 -24.68 15.46
N GLU A 312 -9.99 -24.30 15.75
CA GLU A 312 -11.04 -25.26 16.10
C GLU A 312 -11.44 -26.15 14.91
N GLU A 313 -11.58 -25.57 13.72
CA GLU A 313 -11.83 -26.30 12.47
C GLU A 313 -10.70 -27.27 12.11
N ASN A 314 -9.44 -26.88 12.36
CA ASN A 314 -8.28 -27.71 12.07
C ASN A 314 -8.01 -28.78 13.12
N LYS A 315 -8.50 -28.63 14.37
CA LYS A 315 -8.50 -29.68 15.40
C LYS A 315 -9.55 -30.75 15.12
N SER A 316 -10.74 -30.34 14.68
CA SER A 316 -11.88 -31.24 14.40
C SER A 316 -11.75 -32.05 13.12
N ARG A 317 -10.78 -31.73 12.25
CA ARG A 317 -10.44 -32.52 11.04
C ARG A 317 -9.57 -33.74 11.38
N PRO A 318 -10.06 -34.99 11.22
CA PRO A 318 -9.24 -36.16 11.46
C PRO A 318 -8.10 -36.25 10.42
N GLY A 319 -6.88 -36.50 10.89
CA GLY A 319 -5.69 -37.00 10.17
C GLY A 319 -5.51 -36.60 8.70
N GLY A 320 -4.54 -35.72 8.44
CA GLY A 320 -4.19 -35.19 7.11
C GLY A 320 -4.32 -36.18 5.96
N GLY A 321 -5.26 -35.91 5.06
CA GLY A 321 -5.42 -36.65 3.81
C GLY A 321 -4.12 -36.57 3.00
N LYS A 322 -3.50 -37.74 2.76
CA LYS A 322 -2.37 -37.88 1.84
C LYS A 322 -2.69 -37.15 0.51
N PRO A 323 -1.74 -36.41 -0.07
CA PRO A 323 -1.96 -35.74 -1.34
C PRO A 323 -2.40 -36.76 -2.39
N LYS A 324 -3.54 -36.51 -3.06
CA LYS A 324 -4.04 -37.36 -4.14
C LYS A 324 -2.92 -37.52 -5.18
N PRO A 325 -2.59 -38.75 -5.61
CA PRO A 325 -1.54 -38.97 -6.60
C PRO A 325 -1.89 -38.22 -7.89
N ARG A 326 -0.93 -37.43 -8.39
CA ARG A 326 -1.03 -36.73 -9.67
C ARG A 326 -1.35 -37.76 -10.75
N ARG A 327 -2.54 -37.69 -11.34
CA ARG A 327 -2.87 -38.45 -12.55
C ARG A 327 -1.88 -38.04 -13.64
N ARG A 328 -0.93 -38.92 -13.97
CA ARG A 328 -0.12 -38.81 -15.18
C ARG A 328 -1.09 -38.74 -16.36
N LYS A 329 -1.07 -37.63 -17.11
CA LYS A 329 -1.68 -37.59 -18.45
C LYS A 329 -1.01 -38.69 -19.26
N LYS A 330 -1.80 -39.67 -19.72
CA LYS A 330 -1.35 -40.61 -20.74
C LYS A 330 -1.02 -39.78 -21.98
N ARG A 331 0.18 -40.02 -22.52
CA ARG A 331 0.63 -39.53 -23.82
C ARG A 331 -0.28 -40.04 -24.92
#